data_AF-Q4SFG8-F1
#
_entry.id   AF-Q4SFG8-F1
#
_cell.length_a   1.000
_cell.length_b   1.000
_cell.length_c   1.000
_cell.angle_alpha   90.00
_cell.angle_beta   90.00
_cell.angle_gamma   90.00
#
_symmetry.space_group_name_H-M   'P 1'
#
loop_
_entity.id
_entity.type
_entity.pdbx_description
1 polymer ?
#
loop_
_entity_poly.entity_id
_entity_poly.type
_entity_poly.pdbx_seq_one_letter_code
_entity_poly.pdbx_strand_id
1 'polypeptide(L)'
;CQQDTLVSAGSIFSSFPQHIQNFLYYRHCRHFPMLLDVPDKCGGAAKSAEVFLLLVVKSSPLNYDRREVLRKTWAAERLHKGVWIRRIFISGTRGEGHEKRRTNSLLELEQREYRDILQWDFSDSFYNLTLKQILFLEWMERNCPGARFLLNGDDDVFAHTDNMVEYLQSLGGNDGSQHLFTGYLIQGHGPVRWKESKYYIPAEIHKEDSYFPYCGGGGFLLSSYTASVIYDMSRSISFHPIDDAYMGMCLAKAGLSPTSHTGFRTLGLKIPSEKVDSYDPCYYKDLLVVHRFLPAEMYYMWNKLSDPNLKCGRAVQMR
;
A
#
# COMPACT_ATOMS: atom_id res chain seq x y z
N CYS A 1 20.04 6.41 13.61
CA CYS A 1 20.33 6.62 12.19
C CYS A 1 21.21 7.86 12.08
N GLN A 2 22.33 7.79 11.37
CA GLN A 2 23.21 8.94 11.11
C GLN A 2 23.32 9.15 9.60
N GLN A 3 23.69 10.36 9.18
CA GLN A 3 23.88 10.68 7.78
C GLN A 3 25.13 9.97 7.23
N ASP A 4 25.00 9.24 6.11
CA ASP A 4 26.14 8.64 5.43
C ASP A 4 26.82 9.69 4.54
N THR A 5 27.88 10.33 5.03
CA THR A 5 28.58 11.38 4.29
C THR A 5 29.44 10.86 3.14
N LEU A 6 29.65 9.54 3.02
CA LEU A 6 30.44 8.98 1.91
C LEU A 6 29.69 9.10 0.58
N VAL A 7 28.35 9.11 0.59
CA VAL A 7 27.55 9.22 -0.64
C VAL A 7 27.66 10.60 -1.31
N SER A 8 28.11 11.63 -0.60
CA SER A 8 28.26 12.99 -1.15
C SER A 8 29.65 13.32 -1.69
N ALA A 9 30.60 12.37 -1.64
CA ALA A 9 31.96 12.56 -2.13
C ALA A 9 32.06 12.68 -3.67
N GLY A 10 30.98 12.41 -4.41
CA GLY A 10 30.92 12.52 -5.87
C GLY A 10 30.46 13.89 -6.37
N SER A 11 31.06 14.38 -7.46
CA SER A 11 30.75 15.70 -8.06
C SER A 11 29.29 15.88 -8.51
N ILE A 12 28.58 14.79 -8.80
CA ILE A 12 27.19 14.82 -9.29
C ILE A 12 26.15 14.91 -8.16
N PHE A 13 26.52 14.58 -6.91
CA PHE A 13 25.57 14.50 -5.80
C PHE A 13 24.84 15.82 -5.55
N SER A 14 25.57 16.93 -5.59
CA SER A 14 25.04 18.29 -5.40
C SER A 14 24.06 18.72 -6.50
N SER A 15 24.06 18.04 -7.64
CA SER A 15 23.15 18.33 -8.77
C SER A 15 21.78 17.64 -8.65
N PHE A 16 21.61 16.76 -7.65
CA PHE A 16 20.34 16.08 -7.41
C PHE A 16 19.36 16.95 -6.63
N PRO A 17 18.05 16.80 -6.85
CA PRO A 17 17.04 17.39 -5.99
C PRO A 17 17.23 17.00 -4.52
N GLN A 18 16.86 17.88 -3.59
CA GLN A 18 17.06 17.67 -2.15
C GLN A 18 16.47 16.34 -1.64
N HIS A 19 15.32 15.92 -2.15
CA HIS A 19 14.69 14.66 -1.75
C HIS A 19 15.52 13.42 -2.16
N ILE A 20 16.21 13.46 -3.30
CA ILE A 20 17.13 12.41 -3.74
C ILE A 20 18.38 12.39 -2.86
N GLN A 21 18.95 13.56 -2.57
CA GLN A 21 20.10 13.67 -1.67
C GLN A 21 19.77 13.10 -0.29
N ASN A 22 18.62 13.51 0.28
CA ASN A 22 18.13 12.99 1.56
C ASN A 22 17.94 11.47 1.51
N PHE A 23 17.34 10.95 0.43
CA PHE A 23 17.20 9.51 0.26
C PHE A 23 18.56 8.79 0.27
N LEU A 24 19.53 9.25 -0.54
CA LEU A 24 20.87 8.65 -0.59
C LEU A 24 21.60 8.69 0.75
N TYR A 25 21.48 9.80 1.49
CA TYR A 25 22.08 9.95 2.82
C TYR A 25 21.55 8.95 3.85
N TYR A 26 20.27 8.59 3.76
CA TYR A 26 19.57 7.83 4.80
C TYR A 26 19.02 6.47 4.35
N ARG A 27 19.23 6.05 3.09
CA ARG A 27 18.73 4.77 2.56
C ARG A 27 19.18 3.52 3.32
N HIS A 28 20.25 3.63 4.11
CA HIS A 28 20.77 2.56 4.96
C HIS A 28 20.02 2.44 6.30
N CYS A 29 19.25 3.47 6.68
CA CYS A 29 18.53 3.50 7.94
C CYS A 29 17.21 2.73 7.86
N ARG A 30 17.12 1.68 8.67
CA ARG A 30 15.99 0.74 8.67
C ARG A 30 15.17 0.76 9.96
N HIS A 31 15.71 1.33 11.03
CA HIS A 31 15.08 1.32 12.35
C HIS A 31 14.71 2.73 12.76
N PHE A 32 13.45 2.90 13.14
CA PHE A 32 12.89 4.16 13.63
C PHE A 32 12.03 3.89 14.87
N PRO A 33 12.02 4.80 15.86
CA PRO A 33 11.16 4.68 17.03
C PRO A 33 9.70 4.51 16.63
N MET A 34 8.99 3.59 17.27
CA MET A 34 7.55 3.47 17.16
C MET A 34 6.89 4.50 18.08
N LEU A 35 5.95 5.27 17.54
CA LEU A 35 5.21 6.29 18.27
C LEU A 35 3.83 5.78 18.68
N LEU A 36 3.15 5.06 17.78
CA LEU A 36 1.85 4.44 18.02
C LEU A 36 1.90 2.98 17.60
N ASP A 37 1.37 2.11 18.45
CA ASP A 37 1.35 0.66 18.28
C ASP A 37 -0.07 0.10 18.46
N VAL A 38 -0.33 -1.06 17.86
CA VAL A 38 -1.59 -1.83 17.97
C VAL A 38 -1.32 -3.33 18.09
N PRO A 39 -0.55 -3.80 19.09
CA PRO A 39 -0.03 -5.18 19.14
C PRO A 39 -1.15 -6.24 19.12
N ASP A 40 -2.32 -5.90 19.65
CA ASP A 40 -3.49 -6.79 19.72
C ASP A 40 -4.42 -6.72 18.50
N LYS A 41 -4.06 -5.99 17.42
CA LYS A 41 -4.95 -5.80 16.26
C LYS A 41 -5.37 -7.12 15.61
N CYS A 42 -4.48 -8.10 15.59
CA CYS A 42 -4.77 -9.45 15.10
C CYS A 42 -5.15 -10.44 16.21
N GLY A 43 -5.51 -9.94 17.41
CA GLY A 43 -5.71 -10.76 18.61
C GLY A 43 -4.40 -11.31 19.19
N GLY A 44 -3.27 -10.70 18.83
CA GLY A 44 -1.91 -11.17 19.10
C GLY A 44 -1.48 -12.30 18.14
N ALA A 45 -0.20 -12.71 18.25
CA ALA A 45 0.39 -13.70 17.34
C ALA A 45 -0.41 -15.02 17.30
N ALA A 46 -0.91 -15.50 18.44
CA ALA A 46 -1.63 -16.77 18.55
C ALA A 46 -3.00 -16.78 17.85
N LYS A 47 -3.67 -15.62 17.73
CA LYS A 47 -5.01 -15.51 17.11
C LYS A 47 -4.96 -14.88 15.72
N SER A 48 -3.78 -14.50 15.26
CA SER A 48 -3.62 -13.83 13.97
C SER A 48 -4.14 -14.65 12.77
N ALA A 49 -4.20 -15.97 12.88
CA ALA A 49 -4.81 -16.87 11.87
C ALA A 49 -6.32 -16.68 11.67
N GLU A 50 -7.01 -16.00 12.59
CA GLU A 50 -8.41 -15.60 12.45
C GLU A 50 -8.58 -14.45 11.45
N VAL A 51 -7.52 -13.66 11.20
CA VAL A 51 -7.54 -12.57 10.22
C VAL A 51 -7.33 -13.14 8.83
N PHE A 52 -8.40 -13.14 8.03
CA PHE A 52 -8.31 -13.62 6.65
C PHE A 52 -7.73 -12.55 5.72
N LEU A 53 -8.23 -11.32 5.81
CA LEU A 53 -7.74 -10.19 5.02
C LEU A 53 -7.36 -9.04 5.95
N LEU A 54 -6.07 -8.71 5.99
CA LEU A 54 -5.56 -7.53 6.66
C LEU A 54 -5.41 -6.39 5.66
N LEU A 55 -6.19 -5.34 5.83
CA LEU A 55 -6.12 -4.12 5.05
C LEU A 55 -5.01 -3.24 5.63
N VAL A 56 -3.92 -3.09 4.89
CA VAL A 56 -2.77 -2.27 5.24
C VAL A 56 -2.80 -1.02 4.35
N VAL A 57 -3.18 0.10 4.95
CA VAL A 57 -3.45 1.32 4.20
C VAL A 57 -2.36 2.36 4.50
N LYS A 58 -1.59 2.72 3.48
CA LYS A 58 -0.60 3.80 3.52
C LYS A 58 -1.34 5.14 3.64
N SER A 59 -1.16 5.84 4.76
CA SER A 59 -1.81 7.14 4.97
C SER A 59 -0.84 8.18 5.56
N SER A 60 -0.95 9.42 5.09
CA SER A 60 -0.23 10.57 5.64
C SER A 60 -0.87 10.97 6.98
N PRO A 61 -0.09 11.45 7.97
CA PRO A 61 -0.66 11.90 9.25
C PRO A 61 -1.79 12.93 9.09
N LEU A 62 -1.70 13.79 8.07
CA LEU A 62 -2.67 14.86 7.79
C LEU A 62 -4.01 14.35 7.23
N ASN A 63 -4.09 13.11 6.76
CA ASN A 63 -5.24 12.56 6.03
C ASN A 63 -6.31 11.96 6.96
N TYR A 64 -6.69 12.68 8.02
CA TYR A 64 -7.71 12.22 8.98
C TYR A 64 -9.05 11.94 8.28
N ASP A 65 -9.49 12.84 7.42
CA ASP A 65 -10.73 12.75 6.65
C ASP A 65 -10.80 11.51 5.76
N ARG A 66 -9.70 11.18 5.08
CA ARG A 66 -9.58 9.95 4.29
C ARG A 66 -9.73 8.74 5.19
N ARG A 67 -8.91 8.64 6.25
CA ARG A 67 -8.99 7.50 7.18
C ARG A 67 -10.39 7.33 7.73
N GLU A 68 -11.04 8.41 8.12
CA GLU A 68 -12.39 8.41 8.67
C GLU A 68 -13.44 7.88 7.69
N VAL A 69 -13.40 8.31 6.43
CA VAL A 69 -14.27 7.75 5.39
C VAL A 69 -13.97 6.27 5.15
N LEU A 70 -12.69 5.88 5.15
CA LEU A 70 -12.30 4.48 5.00
C LEU A 70 -12.88 3.59 6.10
N ARG A 71 -12.90 4.07 7.36
CA ARG A 71 -13.51 3.33 8.48
C ARG A 71 -14.99 3.03 8.26
N LYS A 72 -15.71 3.96 7.61
CA LYS A 72 -17.15 3.90 7.34
C LYS A 72 -17.51 3.20 6.03
N THR A 73 -16.51 2.85 5.21
CA THR A 73 -16.71 2.30 3.87
C THR A 73 -15.96 0.98 3.72
N TRP A 74 -15.15 0.83 2.67
CA TRP A 74 -14.57 -0.45 2.30
C TRP A 74 -13.60 -1.00 3.33
N ALA A 75 -13.00 -0.13 4.14
CA ALA A 75 -12.04 -0.53 5.14
C ALA A 75 -12.70 -0.89 6.48
N ALA A 76 -14.03 -0.85 6.60
CA ALA A 76 -14.77 -1.25 7.80
C ALA A 76 -14.40 -2.69 8.22
N GLU A 77 -14.01 -2.85 9.49
CA GLU A 77 -13.70 -4.17 10.05
C GLU A 77 -14.99 -4.96 10.23
N ARG A 78 -15.09 -6.13 9.59
CA ARG A 78 -16.32 -6.94 9.59
C ARG A 78 -16.05 -8.39 9.21
N LEU A 79 -17.04 -9.23 9.47
CA LEU A 79 -17.12 -10.56 8.89
C LEU A 79 -17.79 -10.47 7.51
N HIS A 80 -17.19 -11.07 6.49
CA HIS A 80 -17.81 -11.23 5.17
C HIS A 80 -17.61 -12.67 4.71
N LYS A 81 -18.68 -13.35 4.27
CA LYS A 81 -18.67 -14.78 3.89
C LYS A 81 -17.88 -15.68 4.86
N GLY A 82 -18.11 -15.48 6.16
CA GLY A 82 -17.53 -16.31 7.22
C GLY A 82 -16.06 -16.01 7.57
N VAL A 83 -15.44 -14.98 7.00
CA VAL A 83 -14.04 -14.63 7.26
C VAL A 83 -13.86 -13.17 7.71
N TRP A 84 -12.85 -12.92 8.55
CA TRP A 84 -12.60 -11.58 9.13
C TRP A 84 -11.75 -10.69 8.22
N ILE A 85 -12.22 -9.46 8.06
CA ILE A 85 -11.47 -8.34 7.48
C ILE A 85 -11.08 -7.39 8.61
N ARG A 86 -9.78 -7.10 8.75
CA ARG A 86 -9.21 -6.17 9.75
C ARG A 86 -8.45 -5.04 9.05
N ARG A 87 -8.28 -3.90 9.72
CA ARG A 87 -7.64 -2.71 9.14
C ARG A 87 -6.50 -2.20 10.01
N ILE A 88 -5.44 -1.75 9.34
CA ILE A 88 -4.34 -0.96 9.90
C ILE A 88 -4.01 0.19 8.93
N PHE A 89 -3.91 1.40 9.46
CA PHE A 89 -3.26 2.52 8.79
C PHE A 89 -1.78 2.56 9.19
N ILE A 90 -0.90 2.71 8.22
CA ILE A 90 0.54 2.87 8.45
C ILE A 90 0.98 4.29 8.11
N SER A 91 1.69 4.93 9.04
CA SER A 91 2.05 6.35 8.93
C SER A 91 3.45 6.65 9.47
N GLY A 92 4.07 7.71 8.94
CA GLY A 92 5.25 8.33 9.53
C GLY A 92 4.90 9.58 10.34
N THR A 93 5.78 10.57 10.32
CA THR A 93 5.57 11.91 10.89
C THR A 93 5.66 12.95 9.79
N ARG A 94 5.08 14.14 10.00
CA ARG A 94 5.13 15.24 9.03
C ARG A 94 5.34 16.58 9.72
N GLY A 95 5.98 17.51 9.00
CA GLY A 95 6.34 18.81 9.51
C GLY A 95 7.55 18.78 10.45
N GLU A 96 7.86 19.95 11.01
CA GLU A 96 8.97 20.14 11.95
C GLU A 96 8.52 20.94 13.17
N GLY A 97 9.30 20.88 14.26
CA GLY A 97 9.05 21.65 15.47
C GLY A 97 7.61 21.55 15.99
N HIS A 98 6.92 22.69 16.07
CA HIS A 98 5.54 22.77 16.55
C HIS A 98 4.53 22.09 15.62
N GLU A 99 4.76 22.07 14.30
CA GLU A 99 3.86 21.40 13.35
C GLU A 99 3.87 19.89 13.59
N LYS A 100 5.07 19.29 13.64
CA LYS A 100 5.24 17.85 13.93
C LYS A 100 4.58 17.45 15.23
N ARG A 101 4.75 18.25 16.30
CA ARG A 101 4.10 18.01 17.60
C ARG A 101 2.58 18.01 17.47
N ARG A 102 1.99 19.02 16.83
CA ARG A 102 0.53 19.11 16.65
C ARG A 102 -0.02 17.92 15.85
N THR A 103 0.65 17.57 14.75
CA THR A 103 0.23 16.46 13.90
C THR A 103 0.33 15.11 14.62
N ASN A 104 1.40 14.87 15.38
CA ASN A 104 1.51 13.66 16.20
C ASN A 104 0.45 13.60 17.31
N SER A 105 0.18 14.73 18.00
CA SER A 105 -0.90 14.80 18.99
C SER A 105 -2.28 14.54 18.38
N LEU A 106 -2.52 14.94 17.12
CA LEU A 106 -3.76 14.61 16.42
C LEU A 106 -3.90 13.09 16.21
N LEU A 107 -2.83 12.42 15.78
CA LEU A 107 -2.84 10.96 15.61
C LEU A 107 -2.99 10.23 16.94
N GLU A 108 -2.41 10.73 18.03
CA GLU A 108 -2.62 10.18 19.37
C GLU A 108 -4.10 10.25 19.79
N LEU A 109 -4.79 11.35 19.48
CA LEU A 109 -6.22 11.50 19.75
C LEU A 109 -7.05 10.51 18.92
N GLU A 110 -6.77 10.42 17.62
CA GLU A 110 -7.43 9.47 16.72
C GLU A 110 -7.18 8.02 17.16
N GLN A 111 -5.95 7.70 17.56
CA GLN A 111 -5.57 6.36 18.02
C GLN A 111 -6.30 5.94 19.30
N ARG A 112 -6.58 6.87 20.23
CA ARG A 112 -7.37 6.57 21.44
C ARG A 112 -8.78 6.09 21.10
N GLU A 113 -9.35 6.62 20.03
CA GLU A 113 -10.70 6.29 19.57
C GLU A 113 -10.72 4.99 18.74
N TYR A 114 -9.83 4.87 17.75
CA TYR A 114 -9.95 3.83 16.73
C TYR A 114 -8.96 2.67 16.87
N ARG A 115 -7.81 2.88 17.55
CA ARG A 115 -6.75 1.88 17.76
C ARG A 115 -6.39 1.11 16.48
N ASP A 116 -6.17 1.83 15.39
CA ASP A 116 -5.92 1.26 14.07
C ASP A 116 -4.75 1.92 13.33
N ILE A 117 -3.91 2.68 14.02
CA ILE A 117 -2.76 3.38 13.45
C ILE A 117 -1.47 2.79 14.00
N LEU A 118 -0.58 2.39 13.09
CA LEU A 118 0.84 2.20 13.36
C LEU A 118 1.60 3.43 12.89
N GLN A 119 2.42 3.99 13.78
CA GLN A 119 3.20 5.19 13.49
C GLN A 119 4.66 5.02 13.89
N TRP A 120 5.58 5.40 13.01
CA TRP A 120 7.01 5.46 13.29
C TRP A 120 7.57 6.86 13.09
N ASP A 121 8.66 7.19 13.79
CA ASP A 121 9.30 8.50 13.78
C ASP A 121 10.24 8.71 12.59
N PHE A 122 9.73 8.57 11.37
CA PHE A 122 10.42 8.97 10.13
C PHE A 122 9.60 10.03 9.38
N SER A 123 10.22 10.81 8.50
CA SER A 123 9.51 11.79 7.68
C SER A 123 8.67 11.09 6.60
N ASP A 124 7.36 11.23 6.67
CA ASP A 124 6.41 10.62 5.76
C ASP A 124 6.43 11.36 4.40
N SER A 125 7.08 10.74 3.42
CA SER A 125 7.25 11.27 2.08
C SER A 125 7.17 10.15 1.06
N PHE A 126 6.96 10.52 -0.21
CA PHE A 126 6.89 9.57 -1.31
C PHE A 126 8.14 8.68 -1.40
N TYR A 127 9.33 9.24 -1.20
CA TYR A 127 10.61 8.53 -1.28
C TYR A 127 10.87 7.61 -0.07
N ASN A 128 10.06 7.72 0.99
CA ASN A 128 10.13 6.89 2.19
C ASN A 128 8.98 5.86 2.26
N LEU A 129 8.18 5.68 1.20
CA LEU A 129 7.12 4.67 1.18
C LEU A 129 7.68 3.25 1.33
N THR A 130 8.85 2.97 0.74
CA THR A 130 9.56 1.69 0.92
C THR A 130 9.89 1.44 2.39
N LEU A 131 10.45 2.43 3.08
CA LEU A 131 10.74 2.34 4.51
C LEU A 131 9.45 2.07 5.31
N LYS A 132 8.38 2.83 5.02
CA LYS A 132 7.07 2.64 5.66
C LYS A 132 6.58 1.20 5.52
N GLN A 133 6.69 0.64 4.31
CA GLN A 133 6.26 -0.72 4.04
C GLN A 133 7.09 -1.76 4.79
N ILE A 134 8.41 -1.61 4.81
CA ILE A 134 9.30 -2.58 5.47
C ILE A 134 9.18 -2.52 7.00
N LEU A 135 8.96 -1.34 7.58
CA LEU A 135 8.65 -1.21 9.01
C LEU A 135 7.34 -1.91 9.37
N PHE A 136 6.32 -1.80 8.52
CA PHE A 136 5.08 -2.56 8.69
C PHE A 136 5.31 -4.07 8.61
N LEU A 137 6.07 -4.57 7.63
CA LEU A 137 6.33 -5.99 7.50
C LEU A 137 7.12 -6.54 8.70
N GLU A 138 8.09 -5.78 9.23
CA GLU A 138 8.77 -6.13 10.50
C GLU A 138 7.78 -6.26 11.67
N TRP A 139 6.85 -5.32 11.77
CA TRP A 139 5.83 -5.34 12.82
C TRP A 139 4.86 -6.52 12.66
N MET A 140 4.49 -6.85 11.42
CA MET A 140 3.58 -7.95 11.09
C MET A 140 4.15 -9.30 11.53
N GLU A 141 5.44 -9.56 11.29
CA GLU A 141 6.10 -10.81 11.69
C GLU A 141 5.94 -11.11 13.19
N ARG A 142 5.86 -10.06 14.02
CA ARG A 142 5.72 -10.21 15.48
C ARG A 142 4.26 -10.25 15.94
N ASN A 143 3.39 -9.47 15.32
CA ASN A 143 2.04 -9.20 15.85
C ASN A 143 0.92 -9.88 15.06
N CYS A 144 1.13 -10.15 13.77
CA CYS A 144 0.14 -10.71 12.85
C CYS A 144 0.70 -11.83 11.93
N PRO A 145 1.58 -12.75 12.39
CA PRO A 145 2.23 -13.72 11.51
C PRO A 145 1.27 -14.68 10.80
N GLY A 146 0.11 -14.95 11.40
CA GLY A 146 -0.91 -15.85 10.87
C GLY A 146 -1.97 -15.18 9.97
N ALA A 147 -1.95 -13.85 9.80
CA ALA A 147 -2.92 -13.19 8.92
C ALA A 147 -2.75 -13.70 7.49
N ARG A 148 -3.81 -14.23 6.86
CA ARG A 148 -3.66 -15.06 5.64
C ARG A 148 -3.30 -14.26 4.40
N PHE A 149 -4.01 -13.18 4.17
CA PHE A 149 -3.86 -12.29 3.03
C PHE A 149 -3.83 -10.85 3.47
N LEU A 150 -3.23 -10.02 2.62
CA LEU A 150 -3.10 -8.60 2.81
C LEU A 150 -3.59 -7.88 1.57
N LEU A 151 -4.29 -6.77 1.77
CA LEU A 151 -4.35 -5.69 0.80
C LEU A 151 -3.34 -4.65 1.26
N ASN A 152 -2.33 -4.38 0.44
CA ASN A 152 -1.54 -3.17 0.60
C ASN A 152 -2.11 -2.12 -0.36
N GLY A 153 -2.54 -0.97 0.17
CA GLY A 153 -3.20 0.05 -0.64
C GLY A 153 -2.94 1.48 -0.16
N ASP A 154 -3.21 2.43 -1.04
CA ASP A 154 -3.16 3.86 -0.73
C ASP A 154 -4.50 4.36 -0.16
N ASP A 155 -4.49 5.47 0.57
CA ASP A 155 -5.71 6.03 1.18
C ASP A 155 -6.64 6.79 0.21
N ASP A 156 -6.32 6.82 -1.08
CA ASP A 156 -7.12 7.43 -2.16
C ASP A 156 -7.66 6.43 -3.19
N VAL A 157 -7.72 5.15 -2.85
CA VAL A 157 -8.34 4.13 -3.71
C VAL A 157 -9.71 3.71 -3.23
N PHE A 158 -10.58 3.37 -4.17
CA PHE A 158 -11.74 2.54 -3.88
C PHE A 158 -11.30 1.06 -3.92
N ALA A 159 -11.52 0.33 -2.83
CA ALA A 159 -11.25 -1.11 -2.75
C ALA A 159 -12.55 -1.90 -2.52
N HIS A 160 -12.89 -2.82 -3.41
CA HIS A 160 -14.07 -3.67 -3.24
C HIS A 160 -13.72 -4.89 -2.38
N THR A 161 -13.65 -4.71 -1.06
CA THR A 161 -13.14 -5.74 -0.13
C THR A 161 -13.98 -7.02 -0.10
N ASP A 162 -15.28 -6.95 -0.44
CA ASP A 162 -16.13 -8.13 -0.64
C ASP A 162 -15.63 -8.98 -1.82
N ASN A 163 -15.46 -8.38 -3.01
CA ASN A 163 -14.91 -9.06 -4.19
C ASN A 163 -13.52 -9.63 -3.94
N MET A 164 -12.69 -8.95 -3.13
CA MET A 164 -11.37 -9.48 -2.76
C MET A 164 -11.49 -10.76 -1.94
N VAL A 165 -12.41 -10.82 -0.96
CA VAL A 165 -12.65 -12.04 -0.19
C VAL A 165 -13.11 -13.17 -1.10
N GLU A 166 -14.05 -12.90 -2.01
CA GLU A 166 -14.54 -13.90 -2.97
C GLU A 166 -13.42 -14.43 -3.88
N TYR A 167 -12.62 -13.52 -4.44
CA TYR A 167 -11.47 -13.87 -5.25
C TYR A 167 -10.48 -14.75 -4.47
N LEU A 168 -10.08 -14.34 -3.26
CA LEU A 168 -9.11 -15.08 -2.46
C LEU A 168 -9.64 -16.46 -2.03
N GLN A 169 -10.92 -16.59 -1.69
CA GLN A 169 -11.54 -17.88 -1.37
C GLN A 169 -11.62 -18.81 -2.60
N SER A 170 -11.65 -18.25 -3.82
CA SER A 170 -11.69 -19.01 -5.06
C SER A 170 -10.32 -19.63 -5.44
N LEU A 171 -9.22 -19.16 -4.85
CA LEU A 171 -7.85 -19.65 -5.09
C LEU A 171 -7.57 -21.00 -4.40
N GLY A 172 -8.53 -21.93 -4.45
CA GLY A 172 -8.59 -23.17 -3.68
C GLY A 172 -7.22 -23.79 -3.37
N GLY A 173 -6.95 -24.01 -2.08
CA GLY A 173 -5.69 -24.59 -1.59
C GLY A 173 -4.63 -23.56 -1.16
N ASN A 174 -4.79 -22.27 -1.46
CA ASN A 174 -3.97 -21.23 -0.84
C ASN A 174 -4.65 -20.67 0.41
N ASP A 175 -4.14 -21.02 1.59
CA ASP A 175 -4.58 -20.50 2.88
C ASP A 175 -3.74 -19.32 3.38
N GLY A 176 -2.91 -18.74 2.50
CA GLY A 176 -1.92 -17.72 2.82
C GLY A 176 -0.48 -18.27 2.90
N SER A 177 -0.30 -19.59 2.86
CA SER A 177 1.02 -20.26 2.92
C SER A 177 1.75 -20.36 1.58
N GLN A 178 1.09 -20.04 0.47
CA GLN A 178 1.70 -20.10 -0.87
C GLN A 178 1.83 -18.71 -1.48
N HIS A 179 2.74 -18.57 -2.45
CA HIS A 179 2.96 -17.31 -3.13
C HIS A 179 1.68 -16.78 -3.79
N LEU A 180 1.29 -15.58 -3.37
CA LEU A 180 0.33 -14.72 -4.06
C LEU A 180 0.91 -13.31 -4.01
N PHE A 181 0.98 -12.67 -5.18
CA PHE A 181 1.21 -11.23 -5.30
C PHE A 181 0.55 -10.76 -6.60
N THR A 182 -0.58 -10.07 -6.49
CA THR A 182 -1.40 -9.75 -7.66
C THR A 182 -1.94 -8.33 -7.61
N GLY A 183 -1.99 -7.69 -8.77
CA GLY A 183 -2.34 -6.28 -8.89
C GLY A 183 -2.31 -5.81 -10.33
N TYR A 184 -2.14 -4.50 -10.53
CA TYR A 184 -1.88 -3.93 -11.86
C TYR A 184 -0.40 -4.14 -12.22
N LEU A 185 -0.13 -5.20 -12.99
CA LEU A 185 1.24 -5.59 -13.37
C LEU A 185 1.88 -4.61 -14.34
N ILE A 186 3.07 -4.12 -13.97
CA ILE A 186 3.94 -3.28 -14.80
C ILE A 186 5.19 -4.11 -15.17
N GLN A 187 5.47 -4.20 -16.46
CA GLN A 187 6.60 -4.94 -17.03
C GLN A 187 7.21 -4.17 -18.20
N GLY A 188 8.52 -4.31 -18.39
CA GLY A 188 9.22 -3.64 -19.50
C GLY A 188 9.39 -2.12 -19.34
N HIS A 189 9.10 -1.58 -18.15
CA HIS A 189 9.31 -0.17 -17.83
C HIS A 189 10.60 0.04 -17.02
N GLY A 190 11.24 1.18 -17.24
CA GLY A 190 12.46 1.59 -16.58
C GLY A 190 12.29 2.78 -15.64
N PRO A 191 13.37 3.17 -14.94
CA PRO A 191 13.39 4.37 -14.11
C PRO A 191 13.15 5.64 -14.94
N VAL A 192 12.29 6.54 -14.45
CA VAL A 192 12.10 7.84 -15.11
C VAL A 192 13.33 8.71 -14.86
N ARG A 193 14.02 9.11 -15.93
CA ARG A 193 15.24 9.93 -15.84
C ARG A 193 14.99 11.44 -15.92
N TRP A 194 13.73 11.85 -16.06
CA TRP A 194 13.31 13.26 -16.11
C TRP A 194 13.21 13.85 -14.69
N LYS A 195 14.03 14.87 -14.37
CA LYS A 195 14.26 15.39 -13.00
C LYS A 195 13.02 16.00 -12.36
N GLU A 196 12.12 16.55 -13.14
CA GLU A 196 10.89 17.20 -12.69
C GLU A 196 9.76 16.19 -12.45
N SER A 197 9.95 14.92 -12.82
CA SER A 197 9.01 13.85 -12.51
C SER A 197 8.99 13.55 -11.01
N LYS A 198 7.81 13.37 -10.44
CA LYS A 198 7.65 12.77 -9.10
C LYS A 198 8.37 11.41 -9.00
N TYR A 199 8.43 10.68 -10.11
CA TYR A 199 9.03 9.34 -10.22
C TYR A 199 10.50 9.37 -10.68
N TYR A 200 11.17 10.53 -10.61
CA TYR A 200 12.56 10.66 -11.02
C TYR A 200 13.48 9.74 -10.22
N ILE A 201 14.29 8.93 -10.92
CA ILE A 201 15.29 8.05 -10.32
C ILE A 201 16.61 8.20 -11.09
N PRO A 202 17.68 8.72 -10.46
CA PRO A 202 19.00 8.84 -11.07
C PRO A 202 19.70 7.48 -11.21
N ALA A 203 20.71 7.41 -12.08
CA ALA A 203 21.47 6.19 -12.35
C ALA A 203 22.25 5.69 -11.12
N GLU A 204 22.59 6.59 -10.19
CA GLU A 204 23.26 6.33 -8.93
C GLU A 204 22.39 5.52 -7.95
N ILE A 205 21.06 5.59 -8.10
CA ILE A 205 20.11 4.78 -7.34
C ILE A 205 19.81 3.47 -8.07
N HIS A 206 19.55 3.54 -9.37
CA HIS A 206 19.22 2.37 -10.19
C HIS A 206 19.89 2.50 -11.56
N LYS A 207 20.89 1.66 -11.83
CA LYS A 207 21.77 1.80 -13.01
C LYS A 207 21.13 1.24 -14.27
N GLU A 208 20.38 0.16 -14.12
CA GLU A 208 19.76 -0.57 -15.22
C GLU A 208 18.62 0.26 -15.86
N ASP A 209 18.32 -0.01 -17.12
CA ASP A 209 17.26 0.70 -17.85
C ASP A 209 15.87 0.09 -17.65
N SER A 210 15.76 -0.96 -16.84
CA SER A 210 14.51 -1.67 -16.57
C SER A 210 14.37 -2.03 -15.09
N TYR A 211 13.13 -2.01 -14.60
CA TYR A 211 12.76 -2.63 -13.33
C TYR A 211 12.43 -4.12 -13.52
N PHE A 212 12.53 -4.88 -12.43
CA PHE A 212 11.87 -6.18 -12.34
C PHE A 212 10.35 -6.01 -12.41
N PRO A 213 9.58 -7.00 -12.87
CA PRO A 213 8.13 -6.96 -12.82
C PRO A 213 7.60 -6.60 -11.42
N TYR A 214 6.63 -5.69 -11.35
CA TYR A 214 6.01 -5.24 -10.11
C TYR A 214 4.54 -4.88 -10.31
N CYS A 215 3.74 -4.87 -9.24
CA CYS A 215 2.38 -4.31 -9.29
C CYS A 215 2.43 -2.82 -8.96
N GLY A 216 1.94 -1.96 -9.85
CA GLY A 216 1.94 -0.50 -9.65
C GLY A 216 0.95 -0.03 -8.59
N GLY A 217 1.15 1.22 -8.15
CA GLY A 217 0.51 1.85 -6.98
C GLY A 217 -1.01 1.89 -6.95
N GLY A 218 -1.58 2.44 -5.87
CA GLY A 218 -3.00 2.28 -5.53
C GLY A 218 -3.25 1.02 -4.70
N GLY A 219 -2.75 -0.14 -5.13
CA GLY A 219 -2.67 -1.31 -4.26
C GLY A 219 -2.48 -2.66 -4.94
N PHE A 220 -2.18 -3.67 -4.13
CA PHE A 220 -2.00 -5.06 -4.53
C PHE A 220 -2.41 -6.02 -3.41
N LEU A 221 -2.82 -7.23 -3.79
CA LEU A 221 -3.07 -8.33 -2.86
C LEU A 221 -1.84 -9.22 -2.76
N LEU A 222 -1.53 -9.67 -1.55
CA LEU A 222 -0.45 -10.62 -1.28
C LEU A 222 -0.83 -11.60 -0.18
N SER A 223 -0.24 -12.79 -0.19
CA SER A 223 -0.33 -13.75 0.92
C SER A 223 0.66 -13.43 2.03
N SER A 224 0.41 -13.98 3.23
CA SER A 224 1.35 -13.92 4.35
C SER A 224 2.73 -14.45 3.98
N TYR A 225 2.77 -15.60 3.29
CA TYR A 225 4.01 -16.18 2.78
C TYR A 225 4.81 -15.17 1.96
N THR A 226 4.16 -14.50 1.00
CA THR A 226 4.85 -13.51 0.18
C THR A 226 5.30 -12.30 0.99
N ALA A 227 4.50 -11.85 1.95
CA ALA A 227 4.85 -10.72 2.83
C ALA A 227 6.13 -11.02 3.64
N SER A 228 6.23 -12.22 4.19
CA SER A 228 7.40 -12.70 4.93
C SER A 228 8.64 -12.80 4.04
N VAL A 229 8.49 -13.38 2.83
CA VAL A 229 9.58 -13.45 1.84
C VAL A 229 10.09 -12.06 1.45
N ILE A 230 9.19 -11.10 1.22
CA ILE A 230 9.57 -9.71 0.92
C ILE A 230 10.37 -9.13 2.08
N TYR A 231 9.91 -9.30 3.32
CA TYR A 231 10.61 -8.79 4.49
C TYR A 231 12.02 -9.39 4.62
N ASP A 232 12.16 -10.69 4.47
CA ASP A 232 13.46 -11.37 4.54
C ASP A 232 14.43 -10.90 3.45
N MET A 233 13.96 -10.80 2.20
CA MET A 233 14.78 -10.29 1.11
C MET A 233 15.16 -8.82 1.32
N SER A 234 14.26 -8.03 1.89
CA SER A 234 14.47 -6.61 2.12
C SER A 234 15.70 -6.32 2.99
N ARG A 235 16.10 -7.24 3.89
CA ARG A 235 17.27 -7.08 4.78
C ARG A 235 18.59 -6.95 4.02
N SER A 236 18.64 -7.44 2.78
CA SER A 236 19.86 -7.53 1.97
C SER A 236 19.78 -6.74 0.65
N ILE A 237 18.66 -6.05 0.39
CA ILE A 237 18.48 -5.17 -0.77
C ILE A 237 18.48 -3.73 -0.26
N SER A 238 19.29 -2.84 -0.86
CA SER A 238 19.25 -1.42 -0.53
C SER A 238 17.89 -0.83 -0.89
N PHE A 239 17.30 -0.02 -0.02
CA PHE A 239 16.02 0.63 -0.33
C PHE A 239 16.06 1.35 -1.66
N HIS A 240 14.92 1.30 -2.34
CA HIS A 240 14.64 2.00 -3.59
C HIS A 240 13.50 3.00 -3.34
N PRO A 241 13.50 4.21 -3.92
CA PRO A 241 12.47 5.21 -3.62
C PRO A 241 11.07 4.89 -4.10
N ILE A 242 10.96 4.06 -5.14
CA ILE A 242 9.69 3.56 -5.65
C ILE A 242 9.38 2.26 -4.90
N ASP A 243 8.40 2.31 -3.99
CA ASP A 243 8.02 1.20 -3.09
C ASP A 243 7.53 -0.02 -3.86
N ASP A 244 6.68 0.19 -4.86
CA ASP A 244 6.16 -0.89 -5.68
C ASP A 244 7.28 -1.63 -6.44
N ALA A 245 8.21 -0.88 -7.05
CA ALA A 245 9.37 -1.46 -7.73
C ALA A 245 10.28 -2.20 -6.74
N TYR A 246 10.43 -1.70 -5.51
CA TYR A 246 11.17 -2.39 -4.46
C TYR A 246 10.56 -3.74 -4.08
N MET A 247 9.22 -3.85 -4.03
CA MET A 247 8.55 -5.14 -3.84
C MET A 247 8.90 -6.10 -4.98
N GLY A 248 8.89 -5.62 -6.23
CA GLY A 248 9.33 -6.39 -7.40
C GLY A 248 10.78 -6.88 -7.30
N MET A 249 11.70 -6.03 -6.83
CA MET A 249 13.09 -6.42 -6.56
C MET A 249 13.20 -7.53 -5.51
N CYS A 250 12.42 -7.45 -4.43
CA CYS A 250 12.39 -8.48 -3.38
C CYS A 250 11.86 -9.80 -3.92
N LEU A 251 10.76 -9.78 -4.70
CA LEU A 251 10.20 -10.98 -5.33
C LEU A 251 11.20 -11.62 -6.29
N ALA A 252 11.82 -10.83 -7.17
CA ALA A 252 12.79 -11.32 -8.13
C ALA A 252 13.99 -11.98 -7.44
N LYS A 253 14.50 -11.38 -6.35
CA LYS A 253 15.58 -11.98 -5.55
C LYS A 253 15.19 -13.33 -4.94
N ALA A 254 13.92 -13.50 -4.57
CA ALA A 254 13.38 -14.76 -4.07
C ALA A 254 13.01 -15.77 -5.18
N GLY A 255 13.21 -15.44 -6.47
CA GLY A 255 12.77 -16.28 -7.59
C GLY A 255 11.24 -16.31 -7.78
N LEU A 256 10.54 -15.32 -7.24
CA LEU A 256 9.08 -15.16 -7.35
C LEU A 256 8.73 -14.06 -8.35
N SER A 257 7.46 -14.00 -8.75
CA SER A 257 7.00 -12.99 -9.73
C SER A 257 5.55 -12.59 -9.48
N PRO A 258 5.24 -11.28 -9.60
CA PRO A 258 3.87 -10.81 -9.48
C PRO A 258 3.01 -11.26 -10.67
N THR A 259 1.71 -11.39 -10.44
CA THR A 259 0.71 -11.70 -11.47
C THR A 259 -0.19 -10.50 -11.76
N SER A 260 -0.69 -10.41 -12.99
CA SER A 260 -1.68 -9.39 -13.36
C SER A 260 -3.08 -9.83 -12.94
N HIS A 261 -3.90 -8.88 -12.47
CA HIS A 261 -5.32 -9.10 -12.25
C HIS A 261 -6.15 -7.93 -12.80
N THR A 262 -7.13 -8.25 -13.65
CA THR A 262 -7.93 -7.26 -14.37
C THR A 262 -8.84 -6.42 -13.47
N GLY A 263 -9.11 -6.87 -12.25
CA GLY A 263 -9.83 -6.07 -11.24
C GLY A 263 -9.03 -4.86 -10.69
N PHE A 264 -7.74 -4.73 -10.99
CA PHE A 264 -6.93 -3.57 -10.56
C PHE A 264 -6.86 -2.52 -11.66
N ARG A 265 -7.31 -1.31 -11.34
CA ARG A 265 -7.42 -0.14 -12.24
C ARG A 265 -6.75 1.06 -11.61
N THR A 266 -5.42 1.03 -11.60
CA THR A 266 -4.57 2.03 -10.95
C THR A 266 -4.34 3.28 -11.79
N LEU A 267 -4.76 3.25 -13.07
CA LEU A 267 -4.77 4.39 -13.98
C LEU A 267 -6.19 4.94 -14.21
N GLY A 268 -7.12 4.62 -13.31
CA GLY A 268 -8.54 4.91 -13.47
C GLY A 268 -9.25 4.03 -14.49
N LEU A 269 -10.53 4.32 -14.70
CA LEU A 269 -11.35 3.69 -15.73
C LEU A 269 -11.41 4.57 -16.97
N LYS A 270 -11.07 3.99 -18.13
CA LYS A 270 -11.29 4.63 -19.42
C LYS A 270 -12.70 4.33 -19.89
N ILE A 271 -13.61 5.28 -19.70
CA ILE A 271 -14.99 5.20 -20.18
C ILE A 271 -15.05 5.95 -21.53
N PRO A 272 -15.23 5.27 -22.68
CA PRO A 272 -15.04 5.86 -24.01
C PRO A 272 -16.05 6.93 -24.44
N SER A 273 -16.97 7.34 -23.56
CA SER A 273 -18.06 8.25 -23.90
C SER A 273 -18.23 9.30 -22.82
N GLU A 274 -18.02 10.57 -23.19
CA GLU A 274 -18.28 11.74 -22.35
C GLU A 274 -19.77 11.93 -22.01
N LYS A 275 -20.65 11.24 -22.73
CA LYS A 275 -22.11 11.29 -22.51
C LYS A 275 -22.59 10.40 -21.37
N VAL A 276 -21.71 9.63 -20.75
CA VAL A 276 -22.07 8.70 -19.67
C VAL A 276 -21.38 9.15 -18.38
N ASP A 277 -22.09 9.00 -17.26
CA ASP A 277 -21.51 9.27 -15.96
C ASP A 277 -20.37 8.29 -15.69
N SER A 278 -19.15 8.82 -15.60
CA SER A 278 -17.97 8.03 -15.29
C SER A 278 -17.98 7.45 -13.87
N TYR A 279 -18.87 7.93 -13.00
CA TYR A 279 -19.13 7.43 -11.65
C TYR A 279 -20.36 6.52 -11.57
N ASP A 280 -20.87 5.99 -12.69
CA ASP A 280 -21.90 4.95 -12.64
C ASP A 280 -21.34 3.72 -11.88
N PRO A 281 -21.95 3.33 -10.74
CA PRO A 281 -21.50 2.22 -9.90
C PRO A 281 -21.31 0.91 -10.67
N CYS A 282 -22.06 0.69 -11.74
CA CYS A 282 -22.00 -0.55 -12.51
C CYS A 282 -20.65 -0.78 -13.20
N TYR A 283 -19.87 0.27 -13.46
CA TYR A 283 -18.50 0.11 -13.98
C TYR A 283 -17.51 -0.40 -12.93
N TYR A 284 -17.83 -0.23 -11.65
CA TYR A 284 -16.95 -0.52 -10.52
C TYR A 284 -17.29 -1.84 -9.83
N LYS A 285 -18.48 -2.39 -10.09
CA LYS A 285 -19.07 -3.52 -9.37
C LYS A 285 -18.18 -4.75 -9.31
N ASP A 286 -17.51 -5.10 -10.41
CA ASP A 286 -16.70 -6.33 -10.49
C ASP A 286 -15.18 -6.07 -10.32
N LEU A 287 -14.81 -4.83 -9.98
CA LEU A 287 -13.41 -4.46 -9.79
C LEU A 287 -12.95 -4.76 -8.36
N LEU A 288 -11.63 -4.79 -8.17
CA LEU A 288 -11.00 -4.98 -6.86
C LEU A 288 -10.47 -3.65 -6.33
N VAL A 289 -9.67 -2.93 -7.11
CA VAL A 289 -9.08 -1.64 -6.70
C VAL A 289 -9.16 -0.65 -7.84
N VAL A 290 -9.60 0.57 -7.55
CA VAL A 290 -9.61 1.67 -8.52
C VAL A 290 -9.00 2.93 -7.92
N HIS A 291 -8.01 3.48 -8.62
CA HIS A 291 -7.40 4.78 -8.31
C HIS A 291 -7.98 5.85 -9.26
N ARG A 292 -8.39 7.04 -8.81
CA ARG A 292 -8.43 7.59 -7.45
C ARG A 292 -9.84 8.06 -7.09
N PHE A 293 -10.10 8.15 -5.80
CA PHE A 293 -11.36 8.67 -5.25
C PHE A 293 -11.09 9.71 -4.17
N LEU A 294 -11.83 10.82 -4.21
CA LEU A 294 -11.92 11.74 -3.07
C LEU A 294 -12.81 11.16 -1.96
N PRO A 295 -12.69 11.61 -0.70
CA PRO A 295 -13.48 11.05 0.41
C PRO A 295 -14.99 11.02 0.16
N ALA A 296 -15.57 12.12 -0.34
CA ALA A 296 -17.01 12.18 -0.62
C ALA A 296 -17.43 11.21 -1.74
N GLU A 297 -16.64 11.12 -2.80
CA GLU A 297 -16.86 10.22 -3.93
C GLU A 297 -16.78 8.76 -3.49
N MET A 298 -15.81 8.44 -2.64
CA MET A 298 -15.63 7.11 -2.07
C MET A 298 -16.80 6.69 -1.19
N TYR A 299 -17.27 7.60 -0.33
CA TYR A 299 -18.46 7.38 0.49
C TYR A 299 -19.69 7.12 -0.38
N TYR A 300 -19.92 7.96 -1.39
CA TYR A 300 -21.03 7.80 -2.34
C TYR A 300 -20.94 6.44 -3.08
N MET A 301 -19.79 6.16 -3.69
CA MET A 301 -19.56 4.96 -4.49
C MET A 301 -19.76 3.68 -3.66
N TRP A 302 -19.22 3.65 -2.44
CA TRP A 302 -19.41 2.51 -1.53
C TRP A 302 -20.87 2.26 -1.21
N ASN A 303 -21.64 3.30 -0.87
CA ASN A 303 -23.05 3.17 -0.56
C ASN A 303 -23.89 2.72 -1.77
N LYS A 304 -23.53 3.16 -2.98
CA LYS A 304 -24.20 2.73 -4.21
C LYS A 304 -23.90 1.29 -4.58
N LEU A 305 -22.64 0.86 -4.47
CA LEU A 305 -22.25 -0.52 -4.74
C LEU A 305 -22.77 -1.50 -3.70
N SER A 306 -22.94 -1.05 -2.46
CA SER A 306 -23.50 -1.85 -1.37
C SER A 306 -25.03 -1.93 -1.40
N ASP A 307 -25.72 -1.20 -2.28
CA ASP A 307 -27.18 -1.26 -2.40
C ASP A 307 -27.60 -2.57 -3.08
N PRO A 308 -28.33 -3.48 -2.39
CA PRO A 308 -28.78 -4.74 -2.98
C PRO A 308 -29.75 -4.53 -4.15
N ASN A 309 -30.32 -3.33 -4.30
CA ASN A 309 -31.22 -2.97 -5.39
C ASN A 309 -30.48 -2.37 -6.59
N LEU A 310 -29.15 -2.23 -6.55
CA LEU A 310 -28.37 -1.75 -7.68
C LEU A 310 -28.55 -2.71 -8.88
N LYS A 311 -29.25 -2.22 -9.90
CA LYS A 311 -29.47 -2.96 -11.16
C LYS A 311 -28.45 -2.51 -12.18
N CYS A 312 -27.49 -3.38 -12.45
CA CYS A 312 -26.58 -3.22 -13.57
C CYS A 312 -27.10 -3.98 -14.79
N GLY A 313 -26.99 -3.37 -15.98
CA GLY A 313 -27.20 -4.09 -17.23
C GLY A 313 -26.26 -5.30 -17.33
N ARG A 314 -26.60 -6.30 -18.15
CA ARG A 314 -25.73 -7.47 -18.36
C ARG A 314 -24.30 -7.02 -18.65
N ALA A 315 -23.35 -7.51 -17.88
CA ALA A 315 -21.93 -7.35 -18.16
C ALA A 315 -21.66 -7.84 -19.58
N VAL A 316 -21.23 -6.93 -20.46
CA VAL A 316 -20.58 -7.33 -21.70
C VAL A 316 -19.28 -7.98 -21.25
N GLN A 317 -19.16 -9.31 -21.40
CA GLN A 317 -17.92 -10.03 -21.14
C GLN A 317 -16.79 -9.32 -21.91
N MET A 318 -15.95 -8.58 -21.19
CA MET A 318 -14.68 -8.11 -21.74
C MET A 318 -13.81 -9.36 -21.83
N ARG A 319 -13.70 -9.89 -23.06
CA ARG A 319 -12.78 -10.98 -23.41
C ARG A 319 -11.33 -10.57 -23.23
#